data_AF-A0A919ISV4-F1
#
_entry.id   AF-A0A919ISV4-F1
#
_cell.length_a   1.000
_cell.length_b   1.000
_cell.length_c   1.000
_cell.angle_alpha   90.00
_cell.angle_beta   90.00
_cell.angle_gamma   90.00
#
_symmetry.space_group_name_H-M   'P 1'
#
loop_
_entity.id
_entity.type
_entity.pdbx_description
1 polymer ?
#
loop_
_entity_poly.entity_id
_entity_poly.type
_entity_poly.pdbx_seq_one_letter_code
_entity_poly.pdbx_strand_id
1 'polypeptide(L)'
;MHDPQISAGLLIFQRGVTTSAAQQALLGSPYASQLITGPRVLLLSADASWRVTLPPLPERFWRMGRFAVLSQLFILLGCVLAVAARFVADVEAAACAADGCDERPATYWNALYWLVSRLLDGDPEGTGAATVSVRVIGLLTTVVGMVVLAGVLVGVIATAISHRLAPPDSADPQDGLLALNVLPQPAPNTAVAKRKLLGRPVTVNATVSSAAVLVCGMALGAYVSYRCRARVEPPQ
;
A
#
# COMPACT_ATOMS: atom_id res chain seq x y z
N MET A 1 35.76 -28.10 37.97
CA MET A 1 34.65 -28.65 37.17
C MET A 1 33.51 -27.67 37.27
N HIS A 2 33.30 -26.86 36.23
CA HIS A 2 32.15 -25.95 36.12
C HIS A 2 31.20 -26.58 35.11
N ASP A 3 29.99 -26.90 35.57
CA ASP A 3 28.90 -27.32 34.72
C ASP A 3 28.46 -26.11 33.90
N PRO A 4 28.52 -26.14 32.56
CA PRO A 4 28.03 -25.03 31.76
C PRO A 4 26.52 -24.91 31.98
N GLN A 5 26.07 -23.80 32.59
CA GLN A 5 24.66 -23.46 32.66
C GLN A 5 24.12 -23.29 31.22
N ILE A 6 23.38 -24.30 30.75
CA ILE A 6 22.64 -24.22 29.50
C ILE A 6 21.41 -23.34 29.77
N SER A 7 21.55 -22.04 29.51
CA SER A 7 20.44 -21.10 29.51
C SER A 7 19.53 -21.38 28.31
N ALA A 8 18.53 -22.23 28.49
CA ALA A 8 17.52 -22.49 27.46
C ALA A 8 16.60 -21.27 27.32
N GLY A 9 16.81 -20.47 26.27
CA GLY A 9 15.93 -19.37 25.92
C GLY A 9 14.60 -19.88 25.37
N LEU A 10 13.50 -19.67 26.09
CA LEU A 10 12.15 -19.97 25.61
C LEU A 10 11.65 -18.82 24.73
N LEU A 11 11.57 -19.04 23.42
CA LEU A 11 10.93 -18.10 22.50
C LEU A 11 9.42 -18.37 22.46
N ILE A 12 8.64 -17.45 23.02
CA ILE A 12 7.18 -17.46 22.93
C ILE A 12 6.78 -16.55 21.77
N PHE A 13 6.24 -17.12 20.70
CA PHE A 13 5.65 -16.33 19.62
C PHE A 13 4.36 -15.67 20.10
N GLN A 14 4.33 -14.33 20.16
CA GLN A 14 3.11 -13.57 20.52
C GLN A 14 1.97 -13.73 19.49
N ARG A 15 2.25 -14.21 18.27
CA ARG A 15 1.25 -14.50 17.23
C ARG A 15 1.56 -15.82 16.54
N GLY A 16 0.56 -16.69 16.44
CA GLY A 16 0.69 -18.00 15.82
C GLY A 16 0.93 -17.92 14.31
N VAL A 17 1.82 -18.77 13.80
CA VAL A 17 2.01 -18.97 12.36
C VAL A 17 0.84 -19.80 11.83
N THR A 18 -0.11 -19.15 11.15
CA THR A 18 -1.37 -19.77 10.71
C THR A 18 -1.31 -20.38 9.31
N THR A 19 -0.26 -20.13 8.53
CA THR A 19 -0.19 -20.59 7.13
C THR A 19 0.36 -22.02 7.03
N SER A 20 -0.30 -22.86 6.24
CA SER A 20 0.08 -24.28 6.04
C SER A 20 1.47 -24.44 5.42
N ALA A 21 1.87 -23.53 4.55
CA ALA A 21 3.21 -23.53 3.93
C ALA A 21 4.33 -23.27 4.96
N ALA A 22 4.11 -22.34 5.89
CA ALA A 22 5.07 -22.06 6.95
C ALA A 22 5.11 -23.19 7.98
N GLN A 23 3.97 -23.81 8.28
CA GLN A 23 3.92 -25.02 9.11
C GLN A 23 4.72 -26.17 8.48
N GLN A 24 4.56 -26.44 7.18
CA GLN A 24 5.34 -27.48 6.51
C GLN A 24 6.84 -27.18 6.47
N ALA A 25 7.23 -25.93 6.25
CA ALA A 25 8.64 -25.52 6.30
C ALA A 25 9.26 -25.74 7.69
N LEU A 26 8.49 -25.46 8.75
CA LEU A 26 8.92 -25.66 10.13
C LEU A 26 9.03 -27.15 10.50
N LEU A 27 8.13 -28.00 9.98
CA LEU A 27 8.17 -29.44 10.22
C LEU A 27 9.36 -30.14 9.55
N GLY A 28 9.94 -29.54 8.52
CA GLY A 28 11.17 -30.02 7.89
C GLY A 28 12.45 -29.66 8.65
N SER A 29 12.35 -28.85 9.72
CA SER A 29 13.52 -28.45 10.50
C SER A 29 13.91 -29.54 11.50
N PRO A 30 15.19 -29.95 11.57
CA PRO A 30 15.65 -30.94 12.56
C PRO A 30 15.55 -30.45 14.01
N TYR A 31 15.23 -29.16 14.22
CA TYR A 31 15.11 -28.52 15.52
C TYR A 31 13.66 -28.30 15.98
N ALA A 32 12.69 -28.73 15.18
CA ALA A 32 11.27 -28.65 15.53
C ALA A 32 10.87 -29.89 16.34
N SER A 33 10.64 -29.73 17.63
CA SER A 33 10.03 -30.78 18.46
C SER A 33 8.53 -30.52 18.58
N GLN A 34 7.72 -31.49 18.17
CA GLN A 34 6.27 -31.45 18.41
C GLN A 34 6.00 -31.90 19.85
N LEU A 35 5.43 -31.02 20.68
CA LEU A 35 4.80 -31.48 21.91
C LEU A 35 3.43 -32.05 21.55
N ILE A 36 3.28 -33.36 21.72
CA ILE A 36 2.15 -34.17 21.23
C ILE A 36 0.84 -33.91 22.00
N THR A 37 0.87 -33.12 23.08
CA THR A 37 -0.29 -32.90 23.95
C THR A 37 -0.90 -31.51 23.77
N GLY A 38 -1.94 -31.41 22.93
CA GLY A 38 -2.81 -30.22 22.85
C GLY A 38 -2.53 -29.27 21.67
N PRO A 39 -3.21 -28.11 21.59
CA PRO A 39 -3.20 -27.24 20.40
C PRO A 39 -1.76 -27.00 19.96
N ARG A 40 -1.41 -27.43 18.73
CA ARG A 40 -0.05 -27.64 18.23
C ARG A 40 0.92 -26.49 18.60
N VAL A 41 1.59 -26.61 19.74
CA VAL A 41 2.67 -25.70 20.14
C VAL A 41 3.97 -26.31 19.64
N LEU A 42 4.57 -25.67 18.63
CA LEU A 42 5.88 -26.04 18.13
C LEU A 42 6.93 -25.31 19.00
N LEU A 43 7.69 -26.05 19.81
CA LEU A 43 8.82 -25.47 20.53
C LEU A 43 10.04 -25.52 19.62
N LEU A 44 10.52 -24.34 19.23
CA LEU A 44 11.81 -24.17 18.56
C LEU A 44 12.86 -23.99 19.64
N SER A 45 13.67 -25.02 19.87
CA SER A 45 14.88 -24.94 20.68
C SER A 45 15.89 -24.08 19.92
N ALA A 46 16.08 -22.89 20.45
CA ALA A 46 16.90 -21.84 19.94
C ALA A 46 18.27 -21.90 20.62
N ASP A 47 19.27 -22.57 20.02
CA ASP A 47 20.65 -22.33 20.45
C ASP A 47 20.96 -20.85 20.20
N ALA A 48 21.51 -20.10 21.16
CA ALA A 48 21.64 -18.64 21.11
C ALA A 48 22.41 -18.10 19.87
N SER A 49 23.05 -18.99 19.12
CA SER A 49 23.71 -18.76 17.83
C SER A 49 22.77 -18.64 16.63
N TRP A 50 21.51 -19.10 16.72
CA TRP A 50 20.60 -19.08 15.56
C TRP A 50 19.93 -17.72 15.38
N ARG A 51 20.07 -17.14 14.20
CA ARG A 51 19.23 -16.02 13.76
C ARG A 51 18.15 -16.62 12.88
N VAL A 52 16.88 -16.47 13.25
CA VAL A 52 15.76 -16.70 12.34
C VAL A 52 15.87 -15.66 11.22
N THR A 53 16.57 -16.01 10.16
CA THR A 53 16.44 -15.32 8.88
C THR A 53 15.10 -15.71 8.32
N LEU A 54 14.08 -14.90 8.63
CA LEU A 54 12.85 -14.90 7.85
C LEU A 54 13.26 -14.80 6.37
N PRO A 55 12.71 -15.66 5.49
CA PRO A 55 13.00 -15.55 4.07
C PRO A 55 12.71 -14.10 3.67
N PRO A 56 13.66 -13.39 3.04
CA PRO A 56 13.46 -12.00 2.69
C PRO A 56 12.15 -11.92 1.91
N LEU A 57 11.21 -11.12 2.41
CA LEU A 57 10.01 -10.78 1.65
C LEU A 57 10.48 -10.36 0.26
N PRO A 58 9.91 -10.92 -0.82
CA PRO A 58 10.46 -10.77 -2.16
C PRO A 58 10.71 -9.29 -2.46
N GLU A 59 11.99 -8.90 -2.54
CA GLU A 59 12.40 -7.50 -2.67
C GLU A 59 11.80 -6.79 -3.89
N ARG A 60 11.34 -7.58 -4.87
CA ARG A 60 10.60 -7.09 -6.04
C ARG A 60 9.40 -6.22 -5.68
N PHE A 61 8.75 -6.47 -4.55
CA PHE A 61 7.59 -5.67 -4.13
C PHE A 61 7.98 -4.25 -3.66
N TRP A 62 9.18 -4.11 -3.08
CA TRP A 62 9.64 -2.83 -2.53
C TRP A 62 10.46 -2.01 -3.54
N ARG A 63 11.20 -2.65 -4.45
CA ARG A 63 12.16 -1.97 -5.33
C ARG A 63 11.53 -1.34 -6.59
N MET A 64 10.34 -1.78 -7.01
CA MET A 64 9.59 -1.19 -8.14
C MET A 64 8.29 -0.46 -7.72
N GLY A 65 7.84 -0.60 -6.46
CA GLY A 65 6.43 -0.38 -6.14
C GLY A 65 6.05 0.94 -5.46
N ARG A 66 6.92 1.59 -4.69
CA ARG A 66 6.48 2.72 -3.84
C ARG A 66 6.08 3.96 -4.64
N PHE A 67 6.94 4.41 -5.54
CA PHE A 67 6.63 5.56 -6.40
C PHE A 67 5.50 5.26 -7.38
N ALA A 68 5.48 4.05 -7.95
CA ALA A 68 4.44 3.64 -8.89
C ALA A 68 3.05 3.53 -8.23
N VAL A 69 2.96 3.03 -7.00
CA VAL A 69 1.68 2.95 -6.27
C VAL A 69 1.20 4.34 -5.86
N LEU A 70 2.10 5.20 -5.37
CA LEU A 70 1.76 6.56 -4.98
C LEU A 70 1.33 7.39 -6.19
N SER A 71 2.05 7.29 -7.31
CA SER A 71 1.69 7.99 -8.54
C SER A 71 0.34 7.49 -9.08
N GLN A 72 0.09 6.18 -9.07
CA GLN A 72 -1.20 5.62 -9.48
C GLN A 72 -2.34 6.11 -8.61
N LEU A 73 -2.14 6.21 -7.28
CA LEU A 73 -3.12 6.75 -6.35
C LEU A 73 -3.45 8.22 -6.67
N PHE A 74 -2.44 9.07 -6.91
CA PHE A 74 -2.65 10.48 -7.25
C PHE A 74 -3.34 10.66 -8.60
N ILE A 75 -3.01 9.83 -9.59
CA ILE A 75 -3.68 9.85 -10.90
C ILE A 75 -5.17 9.51 -10.73
N LEU A 76 -5.48 8.45 -9.99
CA LEU A 76 -6.87 8.05 -9.72
C LEU A 76 -7.63 9.13 -8.95
N LEU A 77 -7.02 9.71 -7.92
CA LEU A 77 -7.61 10.80 -7.16
C LEU A 77 -7.89 12.02 -8.06
N GLY A 78 -6.94 12.39 -8.91
CA GLY A 78 -7.12 13.46 -9.90
C GLY A 78 -8.27 13.19 -10.87
N CYS A 79 -8.41 11.97 -11.36
CA CYS A 79 -9.55 11.58 -12.20
C CYS A 79 -10.89 11.70 -11.46
N VAL A 80 -10.95 11.25 -10.20
CA VAL A 80 -12.16 11.37 -9.37
C VAL A 80 -12.53 12.84 -9.14
N LEU A 81 -11.56 13.69 -8.83
CA LEU A 81 -11.77 15.14 -8.66
C LEU A 81 -12.26 15.81 -9.95
N ALA A 82 -11.71 15.43 -11.11
CA ALA A 82 -12.14 15.97 -12.40
C ALA A 82 -13.61 15.62 -12.71
N VAL A 83 -14.02 14.36 -12.47
CA VAL A 83 -15.43 13.94 -12.65
C VAL A 83 -16.34 14.65 -11.65
N ALA A 84 -15.93 14.74 -10.39
CA ALA A 84 -16.68 15.44 -9.35
C ALA A 84 -16.83 16.93 -9.66
N ALA A 85 -15.79 17.60 -10.18
CA ALA A 85 -15.84 19.01 -10.57
C ALA A 85 -16.89 19.26 -11.65
N ARG A 86 -17.02 18.36 -12.64
CA ARG A 86 -18.06 18.47 -13.66
C ARG A 86 -19.47 18.36 -13.06
N PHE A 87 -19.65 17.44 -12.12
CA PHE A 87 -20.93 17.27 -11.42
C PHE A 87 -21.29 18.50 -10.58
N VAL A 88 -20.34 19.01 -9.78
CA VAL A 88 -20.53 20.20 -8.95
C VAL A 88 -20.90 21.42 -9.81
N ALA A 89 -20.17 21.62 -10.92
CA ALA A 89 -20.45 22.72 -11.84
C ALA A 89 -21.87 22.62 -12.45
N ASP A 90 -22.30 21.43 -12.89
CA ASP A 90 -23.64 21.24 -13.45
C ASP A 90 -24.74 21.52 -12.42
N VAL A 91 -24.57 21.05 -11.17
CA VAL A 91 -25.55 21.23 -10.09
C VAL A 91 -25.65 22.69 -9.66
N GLU A 92 -24.52 23.35 -9.43
CA GLU A 92 -24.50 24.75 -9.00
C GLU A 92 -24.96 25.70 -10.11
N ALA A 93 -24.60 25.43 -11.37
CA ALA A 93 -25.09 26.20 -12.51
C ALA A 93 -26.62 26.11 -12.66
N ALA A 94 -27.21 24.93 -12.45
CA ALA A 94 -28.66 24.76 -12.47
C ALA A 94 -29.37 25.51 -11.33
N ALA A 95 -28.78 25.52 -10.13
CA ALA A 95 -29.29 26.23 -8.97
C ALA A 95 -29.11 27.76 -9.04
N CYS A 96 -28.38 28.24 -10.05
CA CYS A 96 -27.92 29.62 -10.16
C CYS A 96 -28.87 30.54 -10.92
N ALA A 97 -29.89 29.98 -11.60
CA ALA A 97 -30.74 30.73 -12.52
C ALA A 97 -31.56 31.88 -11.88
N ALA A 98 -31.60 31.98 -10.55
CA ALA A 98 -32.40 32.98 -9.83
C ALA A 98 -31.60 34.18 -9.30
N ASP A 99 -30.39 33.99 -8.76
CA ASP A 99 -29.73 34.99 -7.89
C ASP A 99 -28.29 35.37 -8.31
N GLY A 100 -27.80 34.90 -9.46
CA GLY A 100 -26.42 35.12 -9.92
C GLY A 100 -25.40 34.11 -9.37
N CYS A 101 -24.22 34.04 -10.01
CA CYS A 101 -23.25 32.95 -9.82
C CYS A 101 -21.86 33.37 -9.33
N ASP A 102 -21.66 34.63 -8.98
CA ASP A 102 -20.30 35.18 -8.81
C ASP A 102 -19.52 34.52 -7.66
N GLU A 103 -20.21 34.01 -6.64
CA GLU A 103 -19.59 33.32 -5.49
C GLU A 103 -19.75 31.79 -5.53
N ARG A 104 -20.20 31.23 -6.67
CA ARG A 104 -20.51 29.79 -6.78
C ARG A 104 -19.52 29.07 -7.70
N PRO A 105 -19.23 27.78 -7.42
CA PRO A 105 -18.45 26.95 -8.32
C PRO A 105 -19.27 26.47 -9.53
N ALA A 106 -19.92 27.39 -10.25
CA ALA A 106 -20.79 27.09 -11.40
C ALA A 106 -20.02 26.77 -12.69
N THR A 107 -18.71 27.07 -12.74
CA THR A 107 -17.83 26.69 -13.86
C THR A 107 -16.95 25.51 -13.46
N TYR A 108 -16.55 24.70 -14.44
CA TYR A 108 -15.70 23.53 -14.20
C TYR A 108 -14.42 23.87 -13.44
N TRP A 109 -13.73 24.96 -13.83
CA TRP A 109 -12.48 25.37 -13.19
C TRP A 109 -12.68 25.87 -11.77
N ASN A 110 -13.75 26.63 -11.49
CA ASN A 110 -14.07 27.06 -10.14
C ASN A 110 -14.45 25.86 -9.26
N ALA A 111 -15.20 24.90 -9.79
CA ALA A 111 -15.54 23.66 -9.08
C ALA A 111 -14.31 22.80 -8.79
N LEU A 112 -13.39 22.66 -9.76
CA LEU A 112 -12.16 21.92 -9.56
C LEU A 112 -11.27 22.61 -8.51
N TYR A 113 -11.10 23.93 -8.60
CA TYR A 113 -10.37 24.72 -7.62
C TYR A 113 -10.97 24.55 -6.21
N TRP A 114 -12.29 24.68 -6.10
CA TRP A 114 -13.01 24.51 -4.83
C TRP A 114 -12.80 23.11 -4.22
N LEU A 115 -12.89 22.05 -5.03
CA LEU A 115 -12.63 20.68 -4.58
C LEU A 115 -11.17 20.46 -4.16
N VAL A 116 -10.21 21.04 -4.89
CA VAL A 116 -8.78 20.95 -4.53
C VAL A 116 -8.49 21.69 -3.23
N SER A 117 -9.06 22.88 -3.04
CA SER A 117 -8.96 23.61 -1.77
C SER A 117 -9.54 22.78 -0.62
N ARG A 118 -10.73 22.19 -0.81
CA ARG A 118 -11.35 21.30 0.18
C ARG A 118 -10.55 20.04 0.48
N LEU A 119 -9.86 19.48 -0.49
CA LEU A 119 -8.95 18.34 -0.32
C LEU A 119 -7.77 18.70 0.60
N LEU A 120 -7.30 19.95 0.53
CA LEU A 120 -6.21 20.48 1.34
C LEU A 120 -6.68 21.11 2.66
N ASP A 121 -7.92 20.80 3.08
CA ASP A 121 -8.57 21.36 4.28
C ASP A 121 -8.75 22.89 4.25
N GLY A 122 -8.72 23.48 3.04
CA GLY A 122 -8.97 24.90 2.82
C GLY A 122 -10.42 25.15 2.42
N ASP A 123 -11.07 26.10 3.08
CA ASP A 123 -12.25 26.75 2.53
C ASP A 123 -11.79 27.93 1.66
N PRO A 124 -11.98 27.87 0.33
CA PRO A 124 -11.54 28.95 -0.55
C PRO A 124 -12.36 30.21 -0.26
N GLU A 125 -11.68 31.32 -0.01
CA GLU A 125 -12.32 32.61 0.19
C GLU A 125 -13.14 33.00 -1.05
N GLY A 126 -14.37 33.45 -0.85
CA GLY A 126 -15.24 33.94 -1.93
C GLY A 126 -15.87 32.87 -2.83
N THR A 127 -15.72 31.57 -2.55
CA THR A 127 -16.45 30.51 -3.30
C THR A 127 -17.11 29.51 -2.37
N GLY A 128 -18.44 29.62 -2.25
CA GLY A 128 -19.27 28.78 -1.38
C GLY A 128 -20.21 27.91 -2.19
N ALA A 129 -20.31 26.62 -1.82
CA ALA A 129 -21.36 25.76 -2.34
C ALA A 129 -22.71 26.14 -1.71
N ALA A 130 -23.68 26.49 -2.54
CA ALA A 130 -25.02 26.83 -2.08
C ALA A 130 -25.87 25.57 -1.85
N THR A 131 -25.71 24.57 -2.73
CA THR A 131 -26.52 23.35 -2.67
C THR A 131 -26.00 22.38 -1.60
N VAL A 132 -26.94 21.78 -0.85
CA VAL A 132 -26.62 20.83 0.23
C VAL A 132 -25.87 19.61 -0.32
N SER A 133 -26.21 19.14 -1.51
CA SER A 133 -25.54 18.02 -2.18
C SER A 133 -24.05 18.30 -2.43
N VAL A 134 -23.72 19.50 -2.91
CA VAL A 134 -22.32 19.89 -3.16
C VAL A 134 -21.57 20.07 -1.84
N ARG A 135 -22.20 20.61 -0.79
CA ARG A 135 -21.60 20.67 0.55
C ARG A 135 -21.19 19.30 1.08
N VAL A 136 -22.05 18.29 0.91
CA VAL A 136 -21.73 16.91 1.31
C VAL A 136 -20.55 16.36 0.50
N ILE A 137 -20.51 16.62 -0.80
CA ILE A 137 -19.37 16.21 -1.65
C ILE A 137 -18.07 16.86 -1.15
N GLY A 138 -18.08 18.17 -0.90
CA GLY A 138 -16.92 18.88 -0.36
C GLY A 138 -16.42 18.31 0.96
N LEU A 139 -17.34 18.01 1.89
CA LEU A 139 -17.00 17.38 3.17
C LEU A 139 -16.36 15.99 2.99
N LEU A 140 -16.92 15.16 2.10
CA LEU A 140 -16.34 13.85 1.77
C LEU A 140 -14.95 14.01 1.13
N THR A 141 -14.75 15.01 0.27
CA THR A 141 -13.45 15.32 -0.32
C THR A 141 -12.42 15.69 0.76
N THR A 142 -12.80 16.48 1.76
CA THR A 142 -11.93 16.81 2.91
C THR A 142 -11.54 15.57 3.71
N VAL A 143 -12.49 14.67 4.00
CA VAL A 143 -12.20 13.39 4.69
C VAL A 143 -11.22 12.53 3.90
N VAL A 144 -11.41 12.42 2.58
CA VAL A 144 -10.48 11.70 1.69
C VAL A 144 -9.10 12.35 1.71
N GLY A 145 -9.02 13.68 1.65
CA GLY A 145 -7.78 14.45 1.76
C GLY A 145 -7.02 14.16 3.06
N MET A 146 -7.72 14.21 4.20
CA MET A 146 -7.15 13.88 5.51
C MET A 146 -6.60 12.46 5.59
N VAL A 147 -7.31 11.47 5.04
CA VAL A 147 -6.86 10.07 5.01
C VAL A 147 -5.61 9.90 4.14
N VAL A 148 -5.59 10.54 2.97
CA VAL A 148 -4.41 10.51 2.07
C VAL A 148 -3.21 11.18 2.76
N LEU A 149 -3.41 12.34 3.38
CA LEU A 149 -2.36 13.06 4.10
C LEU A 149 -1.80 12.22 5.26
N ALA A 150 -2.67 11.63 6.09
CA ALA A 150 -2.25 10.76 7.18
C ALA A 150 -1.47 9.54 6.67
N GLY A 151 -1.91 8.91 5.58
CA GLY A 151 -1.22 7.78 4.96
C GLY A 151 0.18 8.16 4.45
N VAL A 152 0.31 9.31 3.79
CA VAL A 152 1.60 9.85 3.33
C VAL A 152 2.51 10.12 4.53
N LEU A 153 2.00 10.78 5.57
CA LEU A 153 2.78 11.11 6.77
C LEU A 153 3.30 9.85 7.48
N VAL A 154 2.45 8.84 7.67
CA VAL A 154 2.86 7.54 8.25
C VAL A 154 3.93 6.89 7.39
N GLY A 155 3.79 6.92 6.07
CA GLY A 155 4.78 6.38 5.12
C GLY A 155 6.13 7.09 5.21
N VAL A 156 6.13 8.42 5.31
CA VAL A 156 7.35 9.23 5.46
C VAL A 156 8.02 8.95 6.80
N ILE A 157 7.27 8.95 7.91
CA ILE A 157 7.81 8.70 9.25
C ILE A 157 8.41 7.29 9.34
N ALA A 158 7.71 6.28 8.83
CA ALA A 158 8.22 4.90 8.81
C ALA A 158 9.53 4.78 8.02
N THR A 159 9.65 5.51 6.91
CA THR A 159 10.88 5.54 6.10
C THR A 159 12.01 6.26 6.83
N ALA A 160 11.71 7.37 7.50
CA ALA A 160 12.69 8.12 8.29
C ALA A 160 13.22 7.32 9.49
N ILE A 161 12.37 6.57 10.20
CA ILE A 161 12.77 5.70 11.30
C ILE A 161 13.67 4.57 10.79
N SER A 162 13.31 3.97 9.66
CA SER A 162 14.09 2.88 9.04
C SER A 162 15.52 3.34 8.70
N HIS A 163 15.68 4.58 8.23
CA HIS A 163 17.00 5.16 7.96
C HIS A 163 17.81 5.44 9.23
N ARG A 164 17.17 5.81 10.35
CA ARG A 164 17.85 6.10 11.62
C ARG A 164 18.28 4.86 12.38
N LEU A 165 17.55 3.75 12.21
CA LEU A 165 17.85 2.47 12.86
C LEU A 165 18.82 1.59 12.06
N ALA A 166 19.17 1.99 10.83
CA ALA A 166 20.23 1.34 10.09
C ALA A 166 21.55 1.54 10.86
N PRO A 167 22.18 0.47 11.38
CA PRO A 167 23.43 0.61 12.13
C PRO A 167 24.48 1.25 11.23
N PRO A 168 25.20 2.29 11.71
CA PRO A 168 26.06 3.11 10.86
C PRO A 168 27.25 2.37 10.22
N ASP A 169 27.58 1.15 10.63
CA ASP A 169 28.80 0.46 10.19
C ASP A 169 28.61 -1.05 9.96
N SER A 170 27.67 -1.46 9.10
CA SER A 170 28.00 -2.64 8.28
C SER A 170 28.92 -2.16 7.18
N ALA A 171 30.22 -2.02 7.52
CA ALA A 171 31.30 -1.89 6.57
C ALA A 171 30.98 -2.79 5.37
N ASP A 172 30.96 -2.19 4.20
CA ASP A 172 30.59 -2.83 2.95
C ASP A 172 31.39 -4.15 2.84
N PRO A 173 30.77 -5.35 2.89
CA PRO A 173 31.52 -6.60 2.84
C PRO A 173 32.23 -6.77 1.48
N GLN A 174 31.97 -5.88 0.52
CA GLN A 174 32.73 -5.79 -0.72
C GLN A 174 34.18 -5.32 -0.53
N ASP A 175 34.49 -4.55 0.51
CA ASP A 175 35.88 -4.14 0.79
C ASP A 175 36.72 -5.32 1.33
N GLY A 176 36.07 -6.36 1.91
CA GLY A 176 36.73 -7.59 2.33
C GLY A 176 36.85 -8.66 1.23
N LEU A 177 36.05 -8.60 0.16
CA LEU A 177 36.04 -9.59 -0.93
C LEU A 177 37.05 -9.27 -2.05
N LEU A 178 37.63 -8.08 -2.07
CA LEU A 178 38.78 -7.76 -2.94
C LEU A 178 40.12 -8.32 -2.41
N ALA A 179 40.16 -8.84 -1.18
CA ALA A 179 41.37 -9.41 -0.59
C ALA A 179 41.49 -10.94 -0.69
N LEU A 180 40.44 -11.66 -1.15
CA LEU A 180 40.42 -13.13 -1.14
C LEU A 180 40.27 -13.79 -2.53
N ASN A 181 40.69 -13.11 -3.59
CA ASN A 181 40.64 -13.64 -4.96
C ASN A 181 42.04 -13.71 -5.60
N VAL A 182 42.94 -14.47 -4.99
CA VAL A 182 44.09 -15.10 -5.67
C VAL A 182 44.17 -16.55 -5.22
N LEU A 183 43.19 -17.36 -5.61
CA LEU A 183 43.38 -18.80 -5.69
C LEU A 183 43.16 -19.23 -7.15
N PRO A 184 44.08 -20.02 -7.73
CA PRO A 184 43.99 -20.46 -9.12
C PRO A 184 42.76 -21.36 -9.28
N GLN A 185 41.81 -20.94 -10.11
CA GLN A 185 40.70 -21.78 -10.54
C GLN A 185 41.25 -22.97 -11.36
N PRO A 186 40.93 -24.22 -10.99
CA PRO A 186 41.18 -25.37 -11.85
C PRO A 186 40.25 -25.30 -13.07
N ALA A 187 40.81 -25.68 -14.23
CA ALA A 187 40.22 -25.54 -15.55
C ALA A 187 38.80 -26.14 -15.68
N PRO A 188 37.92 -25.49 -16.46
CA PRO A 188 36.54 -25.94 -16.64
C PRO A 188 36.49 -27.19 -17.53
N ASN A 189 36.21 -28.34 -16.93
CA ASN A 189 35.75 -29.51 -17.67
C ASN A 189 34.31 -29.30 -18.10
N THR A 190 34.15 -29.22 -19.42
CA THR A 190 32.92 -29.09 -20.17
C THR A 190 32.04 -30.34 -20.04
N ALA A 191 31.11 -30.34 -19.09
CA ALA A 191 29.83 -31.01 -19.22
C ALA A 191 28.98 -30.67 -18.00
N VAL A 192 27.79 -30.13 -18.22
CA VAL A 192 26.53 -30.55 -17.56
C VAL A 192 25.42 -29.54 -17.85
N ALA A 193 24.44 -30.05 -18.60
CA ALA A 193 23.01 -29.74 -18.58
C ALA A 193 22.54 -28.27 -18.69
N LYS A 194 22.25 -27.87 -19.95
CA LYS A 194 21.16 -26.95 -20.27
C LYS A 194 19.83 -27.47 -19.70
N ARG A 195 19.47 -27.09 -18.48
CA ARG A 195 18.08 -27.19 -18.00
C ARG A 195 17.31 -25.96 -18.49
N LYS A 196 16.48 -26.18 -19.52
CA LYS A 196 15.38 -25.30 -19.94
C LYS A 196 14.59 -24.86 -18.70
N LEU A 197 14.80 -23.60 -18.28
CA LEU A 197 13.90 -22.87 -17.40
C LEU A 197 12.65 -22.51 -18.22
N LEU A 198 11.74 -23.48 -18.33
CA LEU A 198 10.39 -23.26 -18.83
C LEU A 198 9.65 -22.29 -17.91
N GLY A 199 8.94 -21.37 -18.54
CA GLY A 199 8.25 -20.23 -17.95
C GLY A 199 7.37 -20.58 -16.77
N ARG A 200 7.60 -19.90 -15.65
CA ARG A 200 6.58 -19.73 -14.63
C ARG A 200 5.75 -18.49 -14.99
N PRO A 201 4.42 -18.61 -15.13
CA PRO A 201 3.57 -17.46 -15.34
C PRO A 201 3.69 -16.53 -14.13
N VAL A 202 4.02 -15.27 -14.40
CA VAL A 202 4.01 -14.20 -13.39
C VAL A 202 2.54 -13.90 -13.11
N THR A 203 1.99 -14.51 -12.06
CA THR A 203 0.69 -14.12 -11.51
C THR A 203 0.85 -12.77 -10.83
N VAL A 204 0.55 -11.69 -11.55
CA VAL A 204 0.41 -10.35 -10.96
C VAL A 204 -0.84 -10.40 -10.09
N ASN A 205 -0.64 -10.26 -8.77
CA ASN A 205 -1.71 -10.30 -7.79
C ASN A 205 -2.71 -9.16 -8.07
N ALA A 206 -3.89 -9.49 -8.59
CA ALA A 206 -4.92 -8.57 -9.05
C ALA A 206 -5.66 -7.83 -7.92
N THR A 207 -5.34 -8.09 -6.66
CA THR A 207 -6.15 -7.69 -5.51
C THR A 207 -6.15 -6.19 -5.22
N VAL A 208 -5.06 -5.47 -5.51
CA VAL A 208 -5.00 -4.01 -5.30
C VAL A 208 -5.72 -3.25 -6.42
N SER A 209 -5.82 -3.84 -7.61
CA SER A 209 -6.56 -3.24 -8.74
C SER A 209 -8.07 -3.30 -8.52
N SER A 210 -8.57 -4.36 -7.87
CA SER A 210 -10.00 -4.57 -7.63
C SER A 210 -10.64 -3.48 -6.76
N ALA A 211 -9.96 -3.01 -5.72
CA ALA A 211 -10.51 -2.00 -4.81
C ALA A 211 -10.64 -0.63 -5.48
N ALA A 212 -9.63 -0.22 -6.26
CA ALA A 212 -9.67 1.03 -7.01
C ALA A 212 -10.75 1.02 -8.11
N VAL A 213 -10.89 -0.11 -8.83
CA VAL A 213 -11.94 -0.30 -9.84
C VAL A 213 -13.33 -0.31 -9.18
N LEU A 214 -13.46 -0.87 -7.98
CA LEU A 214 -14.72 -0.84 -7.22
C LEU A 214 -15.11 0.59 -6.82
N VAL A 215 -14.19 1.40 -6.31
CA VAL A 215 -14.48 2.79 -5.93
C VAL A 215 -14.82 3.64 -7.15
N CYS A 216 -14.06 3.51 -8.24
CA CYS A 216 -14.37 4.21 -9.50
C CYS A 216 -15.70 3.75 -10.10
N GLY A 217 -15.98 2.43 -10.06
CA GLY A 217 -17.22 1.85 -10.55
C GLY A 217 -18.44 2.27 -9.74
N MET A 218 -18.32 2.36 -8.41
CA MET A 218 -19.40 2.87 -7.55
C MET A 218 -19.66 4.36 -7.78
N ALA A 219 -18.60 5.18 -7.95
CA ALA A 219 -18.76 6.60 -8.24
C ALA A 219 -19.43 6.83 -9.61
N LEU A 220 -19.02 6.08 -10.64
CA LEU A 220 -19.68 6.10 -11.95
C LEU A 220 -21.13 5.58 -11.87
N GLY A 221 -21.37 4.49 -11.14
CA GLY A 221 -22.71 3.92 -10.97
C GLY A 221 -23.67 4.90 -10.28
N ALA A 222 -23.22 5.56 -9.22
CA ALA A 222 -23.99 6.60 -8.54
C ALA A 222 -24.26 7.81 -9.46
N TYR A 223 -23.26 8.24 -10.23
CA TYR A 223 -23.40 9.34 -11.20
C TYR A 223 -24.43 9.02 -12.29
N VAL A 224 -24.35 7.84 -12.90
CA VAL A 224 -25.30 7.40 -13.93
C VAL A 224 -26.71 7.28 -13.35
N SER A 225 -26.85 6.68 -12.16
CA SER A 225 -28.15 6.55 -11.50
C SER A 225 -28.78 7.91 -11.19
N TYR A 226 -27.98 8.90 -10.78
CA TYR A 226 -28.45 10.26 -10.54
C TYR A 226 -28.93 10.94 -11.83
N ARG A 227 -28.13 10.87 -12.91
CA ARG A 227 -28.50 11.43 -14.24
C ARG A 227 -29.78 10.79 -14.79
N CYS A 228 -29.99 9.50 -14.56
CA CYS A 228 -31.23 8.83 -14.96
C CYS A 228 -32.43 9.32 -14.16
N ARG A 229 -32.29 9.56 -12.85
CA ARG A 229 -33.39 10.05 -12.00
C ARG A 229 -33.79 11.48 -12.35
N ALA A 230 -32.82 12.36 -12.57
CA ALA A 230 -33.06 13.77 -12.89
C ALA A 230 -33.76 14.01 -14.25
N ARG A 231 -33.85 13.01 -15.13
CA ARG A 231 -34.61 13.13 -16.40
C ARG A 231 -36.08 12.77 -16.28
N VAL A 232 -36.51 12.13 -15.19
CA VAL A 232 -37.86 11.56 -15.09
C VAL A 232 -38.83 12.47 -14.36
N GLU A 233 -38.36 13.40 -13.53
CA GLU A 233 -39.23 14.37 -12.85
C GLU A 233 -39.35 15.65 -13.69
N PRO A 234 -40.53 15.95 -14.26
CA PRO A 234 -40.77 17.24 -14.89
C PRO A 234 -40.71 18.35 -13.82
N PRO A 235 -40.18 19.54 -14.16
CA PRO A 235 -40.18 20.67 -13.23
C PRO A 235 -41.62 21.02 -12.86
N GLN A 236 -41.92 21.03 -11.55
CA GLN A 236 -43.14 21.61 -11.00
C GLN A 236 -42.96 23.11 -10.78
#